data_AF-A0A9P7XNM3-F1
#
_entry.id   AF-A0A9P7XNM3-F1
#
_cell.length_a   1.000
_cell.length_b   1.000
_cell.length_c   1.000
_cell.angle_alpha   90.00
_cell.angle_beta   90.00
_cell.angle_gamma   90.00
#
_symmetry.space_group_name_H-M   'P 1'
#
loop_
_entity.id
_entity.type
_entity.pdbx_description
1 polymer ?
#
loop_
_entity_poly.entity_id
_entity_poly.type
_entity_poly.pdbx_seq_one_letter_code
_entity_poly.pdbx_strand_id
1 'polypeptide(L)'
;MTIEIRHPRVEIEFCTGCKWHLRAGWMAQELLLTFGNTIGELALIPGKSATFIVRVNGDVVFDRKDHGRFPEMKEVKQLVRTVIAPEMGLGHSDSKVKSAEPAGASEAAQGHEETKKAEAVTATPAPATSGAAVTDEDDEDYTAHDKECKTCL
;
A
#
# COMPACT_ATOMS: atom_id res chain seq x y z
N MET A 1 9.61 28.19 11.16
CA MET A 1 8.24 27.73 10.84
C MET A 1 8.17 26.31 11.37
N THR A 2 7.38 26.07 12.41
CA THR A 2 7.30 24.75 13.08
C THR A 2 6.10 24.00 12.49
N ILE A 3 6.27 22.72 12.17
CA ILE A 3 5.18 21.86 11.73
C ILE A 3 4.54 21.24 12.98
N GLU A 4 3.25 21.48 13.18
CA GLU A 4 2.48 20.82 14.24
C GLU A 4 1.92 19.49 13.74
N ILE A 5 2.18 18.42 14.49
CA ILE A 5 1.77 17.04 14.17
C ILE A 5 0.44 16.73 14.84
N ARG A 6 -0.57 16.33 14.06
CA ARG A 6 -1.91 16.02 14.57
C ARG A 6 -2.03 14.54 14.91
N HIS A 7 -2.35 14.26 16.17
CA HIS A 7 -2.51 12.90 16.68
C HIS A 7 -3.98 12.44 16.59
N PRO A 8 -4.26 11.14 16.41
CA PRO A 8 -3.32 10.06 16.13
C PRO A 8 -2.67 10.19 14.74
N ARG A 9 -1.36 9.97 14.68
CA ARG A 9 -0.57 10.03 13.45
C ARG A 9 -0.38 8.64 12.89
N VAL A 10 -0.80 8.40 11.65
CA VAL A 10 -0.54 7.13 10.95
C VAL A 10 0.54 7.34 9.89
N GLU A 11 1.51 6.43 9.82
CA GLU A 11 2.60 6.49 8.84
C GLU A 11 2.63 5.20 8.02
N ILE A 12 2.78 5.32 6.70
CA ILE A 12 3.07 4.19 5.82
C ILE A 12 4.41 4.50 5.14
N GLU A 13 5.45 3.83 5.58
CA GLU A 13 6.77 3.88 4.94
C GLU A 13 6.86 2.77 3.89
N PHE A 14 7.24 3.10 2.66
CA PHE A 14 7.22 2.16 1.54
C PHE A 14 8.42 2.36 0.60
N CYS A 15 8.95 1.26 0.06
CA CYS A 15 10.06 1.33 -0.88
C CYS A 15 9.63 1.93 -2.23
N THR A 16 10.29 3.03 -2.62
CA THR A 16 10.09 3.69 -3.93
C THR A 16 10.64 2.86 -5.09
N GLY A 17 11.84 2.28 -4.95
CA GLY A 17 12.45 1.41 -5.96
C GLY A 17 11.61 0.18 -6.31
N CYS A 18 10.86 -0.36 -5.34
CA CYS A 18 9.90 -1.44 -5.57
C CYS A 18 8.58 -1.00 -6.23
N LYS A 19 8.39 0.31 -6.47
CA LYS A 19 7.17 0.93 -7.01
C LYS A 19 5.90 0.70 -6.18
N TRP A 20 6.03 0.55 -4.85
CA TRP A 20 4.88 0.26 -3.96
C TRP A 20 3.98 1.47 -3.63
N HIS A 21 4.22 2.63 -4.25
CA HIS A 21 3.42 3.86 -4.11
C HIS A 21 1.91 3.60 -4.20
N LEU A 22 1.46 2.81 -5.19
CA LEU A 22 0.04 2.53 -5.41
C LEU A 22 -0.58 1.72 -4.25
N ARG A 23 0.16 0.76 -3.69
CA ARG A 23 -0.30 -0.03 -2.53
C ARG A 23 -0.37 0.83 -1.27
N ALA A 24 0.65 1.66 -1.03
CA ALA A 24 0.68 2.58 0.10
C ALA A 24 -0.45 3.63 0.00
N GLY A 25 -0.63 4.24 -1.17
CA GLY A 25 -1.68 5.23 -1.43
C GLY A 25 -3.10 4.66 -1.37
N TRP A 26 -3.33 3.41 -1.82
CA TRP A 26 -4.62 2.72 -1.61
C TRP A 26 -4.88 2.46 -0.12
N MET A 27 -3.87 1.97 0.61
CA MET A 27 -3.99 1.70 2.04
C MET A 27 -4.24 2.96 2.86
N ALA A 28 -3.62 4.09 2.49
CA ALA A 28 -3.92 5.39 3.06
C ALA A 28 -5.39 5.79 2.87
N GLN A 29 -5.94 5.65 1.65
CA GLN A 29 -7.34 5.96 1.35
C GLN A 29 -8.30 5.07 2.15
N GLU A 30 -8.05 3.76 2.21
CA GLU A 30 -8.86 2.82 2.98
C GLU A 30 -8.89 3.14 4.49
N LEU A 31 -7.76 3.57 5.05
CA LEU A 31 -7.67 4.00 6.45
C LEU A 31 -8.43 5.30 6.69
N LEU A 32 -8.24 6.32 5.85
CA LEU A 32 -8.96 7.60 5.95
C LEU A 32 -10.48 7.43 5.77
N LEU A 33 -10.92 6.56 4.87
CA LEU A 33 -12.34 6.23 4.67
C LEU A 33 -12.95 5.48 5.88
N THR A 34 -12.15 4.65 6.57
CA THR A 34 -12.63 3.85 7.70
C THR A 34 -12.70 4.65 9.00
N PHE A 35 -11.67 5.46 9.27
CA PHE A 35 -11.51 6.16 10.54
C PHE A 35 -11.90 7.65 10.48
N GLY A 36 -11.96 8.24 9.29
CA GLY A 36 -12.33 9.65 9.12
C GLY A 36 -11.55 10.58 10.05
N ASN A 37 -12.28 11.40 10.80
CA ASN A 37 -11.71 12.37 11.74
C ASN A 37 -11.03 11.75 12.99
N THR A 38 -11.07 10.42 13.17
CA THR A 38 -10.35 9.72 14.24
C THR A 38 -8.85 9.65 13.96
N ILE A 39 -8.41 9.81 12.71
CA ILE A 39 -7.00 10.00 12.35
C ILE A 39 -6.72 11.52 12.28
N GLY A 40 -5.71 11.99 13.02
CA GLY A 40 -5.30 13.41 13.00
C GLY A 40 -4.53 13.77 11.74
N GLU A 41 -3.62 12.89 11.32
CA GLU A 41 -2.93 12.95 10.02
C GLU A 41 -2.49 11.55 9.56
N LEU A 42 -2.29 11.42 8.25
CA LEU A 42 -1.67 10.24 7.64
C LEU A 42 -0.51 10.68 6.74
N ALA A 43 0.67 10.11 6.95
CA ALA A 43 1.87 10.36 6.16
C ALA A 43 2.24 9.16 5.28
N LEU A 44 2.53 9.43 4.00
CA LEU A 44 3.17 8.49 3.08
C LEU A 44 4.67 8.82 3.04
N ILE A 45 5.51 7.90 3.49
CA ILE A 45 6.95 8.15 3.67
C ILE A 45 7.74 7.33 2.63
N PRO A 46 8.46 7.98 1.70
CA PRO A 46 9.41 7.32 0.81
C PRO A 46 10.52 6.63 1.61
N GLY A 47 10.63 5.31 1.48
CA GLY A 47 11.69 4.49 2.06
C GLY A 47 12.51 3.75 1.00
N LYS A 48 13.50 2.97 1.46
CA LYS A 48 14.43 2.19 0.62
C LYS A 48 14.34 0.68 0.92
N SER A 49 15.21 -0.12 0.30
CA SER A 49 15.55 -1.50 0.73
C SER A 49 14.38 -2.44 1.03
N ALA A 50 13.33 -2.41 0.20
CA ALA A 50 12.13 -3.26 0.34
C ALA A 50 11.30 -3.06 1.62
N THR A 51 11.42 -1.89 2.26
CA THR A 51 10.59 -1.50 3.40
C THR A 51 9.12 -1.39 3.02
N PHE A 52 8.24 -1.97 3.85
CA PHE A 52 6.81 -1.64 3.88
C PHE A 52 6.35 -1.74 5.34
N ILE A 53 6.31 -0.60 6.03
CA ILE A 53 6.03 -0.51 7.47
C ILE A 53 4.84 0.40 7.69
N VAL A 54 3.91 -0.03 8.56
CA VAL A 54 2.82 0.79 9.07
C VAL A 54 3.11 1.14 10.52
N ARG A 55 3.07 2.43 10.86
CA ARG A 55 3.24 2.94 12.23
C ARG A 55 2.02 3.73 12.69
N VAL A 56 1.78 3.75 13.99
CA VAL A 56 0.79 4.62 14.64
C VAL A 56 1.47 5.33 15.81
N ASN A 57 1.50 6.66 15.81
CA ASN A 57 2.20 7.49 16.78
C ASN A 57 3.70 7.14 16.95
N GLY A 58 4.32 6.59 15.89
CA GLY A 58 5.71 6.10 15.89
C GLY A 58 5.86 4.60 16.18
N ASP A 59 4.90 3.97 16.84
CA ASP A 59 4.92 2.54 17.14
C ASP A 59 4.63 1.70 15.89
N VAL A 60 5.47 0.70 15.60
CA VAL A 60 5.27 -0.21 14.48
C VAL A 60 4.09 -1.13 14.76
N VAL A 61 3.06 -1.07 13.93
CA VAL A 61 1.91 -1.99 13.97
C VAL A 61 2.01 -3.11 12.95
N PHE A 62 2.78 -2.94 11.88
CA PHE A 62 3.09 -3.98 10.90
C PHE A 62 4.43 -3.70 10.20
N ASP A 63 5.29 -4.71 10.04
CA ASP A 63 6.45 -4.70 9.15
C ASP A 63 6.40 -5.89 8.17
N ARG A 64 6.47 -5.60 6.86
CA ARG A 64 6.59 -6.64 5.81
C ARG A 64 7.77 -7.58 6.05
N LYS A 65 8.89 -7.08 6.58
CA LYS A 65 10.12 -7.85 6.78
C LYS A 65 9.92 -8.95 7.81
N ASP A 66 9.20 -8.65 8.89
CA ASP A 66 8.90 -9.60 9.97
C ASP A 66 7.83 -10.61 9.55
N HIS A 67 6.83 -10.18 8.77
CA HIS A 67 5.74 -11.06 8.31
C HIS A 67 6.04 -11.82 7.01
N GLY A 68 7.10 -11.47 6.27
CA GLY A 68 7.45 -12.06 4.96
C GLY A 68 6.43 -11.80 3.84
N ARG A 69 5.39 -10.99 4.08
CA ARG A 69 4.28 -10.71 3.16
C ARG A 69 3.80 -9.26 3.29
N PHE A 70 2.91 -8.86 2.40
CA PHE A 70 2.16 -7.63 2.57
C PHE A 70 1.03 -7.79 3.60
N PRO A 71 0.63 -6.69 4.26
CA PRO A 71 -0.53 -6.71 5.13
C PRO A 71 -1.81 -6.86 4.31
N GLU A 72 -2.80 -7.56 4.86
CA GLU A 72 -4.16 -7.46 4.35
C GLU A 72 -4.84 -6.18 4.85
N MET A 73 -5.76 -5.61 4.07
CA MET A 73 -6.44 -4.37 4.47
C MET A 73 -7.21 -4.51 5.79
N LYS A 74 -7.82 -5.68 5.97
CA LYS A 74 -8.57 -6.03 7.18
C LYS A 74 -7.67 -6.08 8.41
N GLU A 75 -6.51 -6.71 8.29
CA GLU A 75 -5.47 -6.80 9.33
C GLU A 75 -4.97 -5.40 9.73
N VAL A 76 -4.62 -4.55 8.76
CA VAL A 76 -4.18 -3.17 9.04
C VAL A 76 -5.27 -2.33 9.69
N LYS A 77 -6.54 -2.45 9.27
CA LYS A 77 -7.66 -1.78 9.95
C LYS A 77 -7.82 -2.27 11.39
N GLN A 78 -7.72 -3.58 11.66
CA GLN A 78 -7.77 -4.14 13.02
C GLN A 78 -6.63 -3.63 13.91
N LEU A 79 -5.39 -3.64 13.38
CA LEU A 79 -4.18 -3.21 14.07
C LEU A 79 -4.22 -1.72 14.41
N VAL A 80 -4.50 -0.86 13.42
CA VAL A 80 -4.60 0.59 13.62
C VAL A 80 -5.72 0.93 14.62
N ARG A 81 -6.91 0.31 14.49
CA ARG A 81 -8.00 0.50 15.47
C ARG A 81 -7.56 0.16 16.89
N THR A 82 -6.87 -0.95 17.09
CA THR A 82 -6.43 -1.40 18.43
C THR A 82 -5.59 -0.33 19.15
N VAL A 83 -4.92 0.55 18.40
CA VAL A 83 -4.18 1.69 18.95
C VAL A 83 -5.04 2.96 19.06
N ILE A 84 -5.83 3.31 18.03
CA ILE A 84 -6.49 4.63 17.97
C ILE A 84 -7.93 4.70 18.48
N ALA A 85 -8.67 3.58 18.48
CA ALA A 85 -10.07 3.54 18.86
C ALA A 85 -10.54 2.10 19.24
N PRO A 86 -10.05 1.52 20.35
CA PRO A 86 -10.29 0.11 20.70
C PRO A 86 -11.77 -0.32 20.68
N GLU A 87 -12.67 0.57 21.12
CA GLU A 87 -14.12 0.33 21.21
C GLU A 87 -14.87 0.44 19.86
N MET A 88 -14.18 0.79 18.76
CA MET A 88 -14.82 0.96 17.45
C MET A 88 -15.03 -0.39 16.74
N GLY A 89 -16.28 -0.71 16.42
CA GLY A 89 -16.60 -1.83 15.53
C GLY A 89 -16.23 -1.54 14.08
N LEU A 90 -15.57 -2.49 13.41
CA LEU A 90 -15.17 -2.44 12.00
C LEU A 90 -16.05 -3.34 11.10
N GLY A 91 -17.16 -3.85 11.63
CA GLY A 91 -18.15 -4.64 10.92
C GLY A 91 -17.57 -5.94 10.36
N HIS A 92 -17.65 -6.16 9.05
CA HIS A 92 -17.08 -7.35 8.40
C HIS A 92 -15.55 -7.49 8.59
N SER A 93 -14.87 -6.40 8.96
CA SER A 93 -13.44 -6.45 9.25
C SER A 93 -13.12 -7.04 10.62
N ASP A 94 -14.07 -7.24 11.54
CA ASP A 94 -13.79 -7.76 12.90
C ASP A 94 -13.67 -9.29 13.01
N SER A 95 -14.17 -10.04 12.03
CA SER A 95 -14.01 -11.49 11.99
C SER A 95 -12.52 -11.86 12.06
N LYS A 96 -12.14 -12.97 12.72
CA LYS A 96 -10.73 -13.42 12.73
C LYS A 96 -10.13 -13.48 11.32
N VAL A 97 -8.93 -12.95 11.15
CA VAL A 97 -8.13 -13.19 9.94
C VAL A 97 -7.65 -14.64 10.01
N LYS A 98 -7.82 -15.42 8.95
CA LYS A 98 -7.19 -16.74 8.86
C LYS A 98 -5.75 -16.52 8.40
N SER A 99 -4.81 -16.66 9.32
CA SER A 99 -3.39 -16.74 8.96
C SER A 99 -3.18 -17.90 7.98
N ALA A 100 -2.59 -17.61 6.82
CA ALA A 100 -2.35 -18.63 5.80
C ALA A 100 -1.02 -19.37 6.08
N GLU A 101 -1.11 -20.69 6.26
CA GLU A 101 0.02 -21.61 6.10
C GLU A 101 0.23 -21.96 4.60
N PRO A 102 1.42 -22.45 4.20
CA PRO A 102 1.85 -22.45 2.80
C PRO A 102 1.13 -23.49 1.92
N ALA A 103 0.99 -23.16 0.63
CA ALA A 103 0.23 -23.94 -0.34
C ALA A 103 0.94 -25.23 -0.81
N GLY A 104 0.16 -26.31 -0.94
CA GLY A 104 0.52 -27.56 -1.61
C GLY A 104 -0.49 -27.92 -2.71
N ALA A 105 0.02 -28.38 -3.85
CA ALA A 105 -0.67 -28.48 -5.15
C ALA A 105 -1.90 -29.42 -5.25
N SER A 106 -2.83 -29.11 -6.17
CA SER A 106 -3.14 -29.93 -7.37
C SER A 106 -4.22 -29.28 -8.27
N GLU A 107 -4.14 -29.50 -9.58
CA GLU A 107 -5.04 -28.98 -10.64
C GLU A 107 -6.21 -29.92 -11.04
N ALA A 108 -7.00 -29.44 -12.02
CA ALA A 108 -7.94 -30.11 -12.96
C ALA A 108 -9.45 -30.08 -12.62
N ALA A 109 -10.40 -29.89 -13.57
CA ALA A 109 -10.37 -29.41 -14.97
C ALA A 109 -11.84 -29.17 -15.49
N GLN A 110 -11.99 -28.70 -16.74
CA GLN A 110 -13.23 -28.63 -17.59
C GLN A 110 -14.24 -27.50 -17.24
N GLY A 111 -14.91 -26.79 -18.17
CA GLY A 111 -14.78 -26.66 -19.64
C GLY A 111 -16.12 -26.53 -20.41
N HIS A 112 -16.42 -25.37 -21.05
CA HIS A 112 -17.31 -25.25 -22.23
C HIS A 112 -17.39 -23.84 -22.89
N GLU A 113 -17.56 -23.81 -24.22
CA GLU A 113 -17.81 -22.68 -25.12
C GLU A 113 -19.31 -22.63 -25.56
N GLU A 114 -19.95 -21.59 -26.12
CA GLU A 114 -19.67 -20.16 -26.39
C GLU A 114 -21.02 -19.42 -26.11
N THR A 115 -21.21 -18.12 -26.31
CA THR A 115 -21.59 -17.57 -27.64
C THR A 115 -21.76 -16.04 -27.62
N LYS A 116 -21.38 -15.41 -28.74
CA LYS A 116 -21.96 -14.22 -29.39
C LYS A 116 -21.85 -12.81 -28.74
N LYS A 117 -21.10 -12.03 -29.52
CA LYS A 117 -21.49 -10.76 -30.18
C LYS A 117 -21.08 -9.46 -29.49
N ALA A 118 -20.34 -8.66 -30.27
CA ALA A 118 -19.92 -7.31 -29.96
C ALA A 118 -21.06 -6.29 -30.07
N GLU A 119 -20.96 -5.23 -29.28
CA GLU A 119 -21.28 -3.88 -29.74
C GLU A 119 -20.23 -2.91 -29.19
N ALA A 120 -19.79 -1.96 -30.02
CA ALA A 120 -18.63 -1.13 -29.74
C ALA A 120 -19.05 0.18 -29.05
N VAL A 121 -18.36 0.56 -27.97
CA VAL A 121 -18.46 1.89 -27.37
C VAL A 121 -17.11 2.57 -27.53
N THR A 122 -17.07 3.63 -28.32
CA THR A 122 -15.84 4.36 -28.68
C THR A 122 -15.27 5.12 -27.49
N ALA A 123 -14.06 4.75 -27.05
CA ALA A 123 -13.29 5.52 -26.08
C ALA A 123 -12.65 6.75 -26.75
N THR A 124 -12.90 7.93 -26.19
CA THR A 124 -12.18 9.16 -26.54
C THR A 124 -10.72 9.08 -26.07
N PRO A 125 -9.72 9.41 -26.91
CA PRO A 125 -8.33 9.41 -26.47
C PRO A 125 -8.03 10.57 -25.51
N ALA A 126 -7.32 10.27 -24.42
CA ALA A 126 -6.73 11.29 -23.55
C ALA A 126 -5.60 12.04 -24.31
N PRO A 127 -5.41 13.34 -24.07
CA PRO A 127 -4.36 14.11 -24.74
C PRO A 127 -2.97 13.66 -24.27
N ALA A 128 -2.06 13.46 -25.22
CA ALA A 128 -0.65 13.24 -24.92
C ALA A 128 -0.01 14.52 -24.37
N THR A 129 0.38 14.52 -23.10
CA THR A 129 1.28 15.53 -22.56
C THR A 129 2.71 15.21 -22.97
N SER A 130 3.33 16.09 -23.75
CA SER A 130 4.74 15.99 -24.07
C SER A 130 5.55 16.25 -22.81
N GLY A 131 6.11 15.19 -22.21
CA GLY A 131 7.16 15.34 -21.21
C GLY A 131 8.39 15.98 -21.86
N ALA A 132 8.63 17.25 -21.59
CA ALA A 132 9.92 17.87 -21.88
C ALA A 132 10.96 17.15 -21.01
N ALA A 133 12.04 16.68 -21.63
CA ALA A 133 13.16 16.12 -20.89
C ALA A 133 13.82 17.25 -20.08
N VAL A 134 13.67 17.19 -18.76
CA VAL A 134 14.53 17.95 -17.85
C VAL A 134 15.78 17.11 -17.67
N THR A 135 16.87 17.53 -18.30
CA THR A 135 18.21 17.00 -18.05
C THR A 135 18.80 17.80 -16.89
N ASP A 136 18.51 17.38 -15.66
CA ASP A 136 19.24 17.86 -14.48
C ASP A 136 20.57 17.09 -14.40
N GLU A 137 21.66 17.78 -14.73
CA GLU A 137 23.04 17.27 -14.68
C GLU A 137 23.58 17.27 -13.23
N ASP A 138 23.03 16.42 -12.36
CA ASP A 138 23.54 16.17 -10.98
C ASP A 138 23.43 14.67 -10.59
N ASP A 139 24.00 13.79 -11.42
CA ASP A 139 23.84 12.32 -11.39
C ASP A 139 24.85 11.58 -10.46
N GLU A 140 25.00 12.02 -9.20
CA GLU A 140 25.76 11.27 -8.20
C GLU A 140 24.88 10.49 -7.19
N ASP A 141 23.65 10.93 -6.89
CA ASP A 141 22.75 10.23 -5.95
C ASP A 141 22.04 9.02 -6.59
N TYR A 142 21.70 9.09 -7.88
CA TYR A 142 20.91 8.05 -8.55
C TYR A 142 21.66 6.71 -8.62
N THR A 143 22.98 6.73 -8.78
CA THR A 143 23.83 5.51 -8.81
C THR A 143 23.98 4.82 -7.45
N ALA A 144 23.65 5.50 -6.34
CA ALA A 144 23.59 4.89 -5.01
C ALA A 144 22.32 4.04 -4.83
N HIS A 145 21.20 4.45 -5.44
CA HIS A 145 19.90 3.79 -5.36
C HIS A 145 19.96 2.31 -5.77
N ASP A 146 20.70 2.00 -6.85
CA ASP A 146 20.83 0.64 -7.40
C ASP A 146 21.51 -0.36 -6.45
N LYS A 147 22.37 0.11 -5.53
CA LYS A 147 23.05 -0.77 -4.56
C LYS A 147 22.12 -1.18 -3.43
N GLU A 148 21.27 -0.27 -2.95
CA GLU A 148 20.24 -0.53 -1.93
C GLU A 148 19.05 -1.31 -2.50
N CYS A 149 18.85 -1.31 -3.82
CA CYS A 149 17.76 -2.01 -4.50
C CYS A 149 17.90 -3.55 -4.49
N LYS A 150 19.05 -4.12 -4.09
CA LYS A 150 19.26 -5.59 -4.11
C LYS A 150 18.37 -6.38 -3.15
N THR A 151 17.77 -5.76 -2.14
CA THR A 151 16.81 -6.41 -1.23
C THR A 151 15.35 -6.29 -1.68
N CYS A 152 15.09 -5.59 -2.79
CA CYS A 152 13.75 -5.30 -3.34
C CYS A 152 13.09 -6.47 -4.09
N LEU A 153 13.80 -7.59 -4.23
CA LEU A 153 13.37 -8.82 -4.91
C LEU A 153 12.81 -9.84 -3.89
#